data_AF-A0A0S8KNV6-F1
#
_entry.id   AF-A0A0S8KNV6-F1
#
_cell.length_a   1.000
_cell.length_b   1.000
_cell.length_c   1.000
_cell.angle_alpha   90.00
_cell.angle_beta   90.00
_cell.angle_gamma   90.00
#
_symmetry.space_group_name_H-M   'P 1'
#
loop_
_entity.id
_entity.type
_entity.pdbx_description
1 polymer ?
#
loop_
_entity_poly.entity_id
_entity_poly.type
_entity_poly.pdbx_seq_one_letter_code
_entity_poly.pdbx_strand_id
1 'polypeptide(L)'
;MKKVLSRPLIFIFCFTLLVSSCSKDNDPDVLPCSTAWATELHDEINAVAAAATAFALDESAENCNALKAAYQDYIDALKPYGNCATLTGQDRADWQKALDEAEADVASIC
;
A
#
# COMPACT_ATOMS: atom_id res chain seq x y z
N MET A 1 -35.28 52.18 11.60
CA MET A 1 -34.75 51.75 10.28
C MET A 1 -34.95 50.23 10.18
N LYS A 2 -36.02 49.71 9.55
CA LYS A 2 -36.10 48.96 8.26
C LYS A 2 -34.80 48.22 7.86
N LYS A 3 -34.70 46.99 7.36
CA LYS A 3 -35.54 45.77 7.19
C LYS A 3 -34.54 44.63 6.83
N VAL A 4 -34.93 43.39 7.14
CA VAL A 4 -34.40 42.06 6.74
C VAL A 4 -33.86 41.90 5.30
N LEU A 5 -32.80 41.10 5.10
CA LEU A 5 -32.72 39.83 4.32
C LEU A 5 -31.26 39.52 3.89
N SER A 6 -30.78 38.28 4.10
CA SER A 6 -30.13 37.39 3.08
C SER A 6 -29.13 36.39 3.71
N ARG A 7 -29.55 35.12 3.84
CA ARG A 7 -28.70 33.90 3.76
C ARG A 7 -28.77 33.44 2.29
N PRO A 8 -27.79 32.72 1.70
CA PRO A 8 -27.10 31.52 2.25
C PRO A 8 -25.57 31.54 1.90
N LEU A 9 -24.68 30.57 2.08
CA LEU A 9 -24.64 29.18 1.58
C LEU A 9 -23.16 28.69 1.71
N ILE A 10 -22.91 27.38 1.93
CA ILE A 10 -21.70 26.61 1.52
C ILE A 10 -20.37 26.91 2.25
N PHE A 11 -19.92 26.11 3.23
CA PHE A 11 -19.26 24.80 3.11
C PHE A 11 -18.13 24.77 2.04
N ILE A 12 -16.87 25.00 2.43
CA ILE A 12 -15.73 24.31 1.80
C ILE A 12 -14.67 24.11 2.88
N PHE A 13 -14.62 22.85 3.30
CA PHE A 13 -13.56 22.18 4.00
C PHE A 13 -12.30 22.24 3.11
N CYS A 14 -11.38 23.15 3.41
CA CYS A 14 -10.05 23.18 2.80
C CYS A 14 -9.22 22.05 3.40
N PHE A 15 -9.49 20.82 2.95
CA PHE A 15 -8.54 19.73 3.06
C PHE A 15 -7.39 20.07 2.12
N THR A 16 -6.33 20.67 2.66
CA THR A 16 -5.08 20.81 1.95
C THR A 16 -4.52 19.41 1.76
N LEU A 17 -4.88 18.82 0.62
CA LEU A 17 -4.19 17.71 0.01
C LEU A 17 -2.73 18.14 -0.18
N LEU A 18 -1.89 17.80 0.79
CA LEU A 18 -0.46 17.65 0.58
C LEU A 18 -0.29 16.43 -0.32
N VAL A 19 -0.58 16.61 -1.61
CA VAL A 19 -0.09 15.73 -2.66
C VAL A 19 1.42 15.96 -2.74
N SER A 20 2.16 15.30 -1.85
CA SER A 20 3.57 15.03 -2.09
C SER A 20 3.62 14.18 -3.35
N SER A 21 3.92 14.86 -4.45
CA SER A 21 4.37 14.30 -5.71
C SER A 21 5.38 13.20 -5.43
N CYS A 22 4.96 11.93 -5.49
CA CYS A 22 5.87 10.82 -5.64
C CYS A 22 6.49 10.98 -7.02
N SER A 23 7.65 11.63 -7.06
CA SER A 23 8.48 11.69 -8.24
C SER A 23 8.93 10.27 -8.54
N LYS A 24 8.40 9.74 -9.64
CA LYS A 24 8.88 8.55 -10.33
C LYS A 24 10.40 8.63 -10.47
N ASP A 25 11.10 7.69 -9.88
CA ASP A 25 12.48 7.40 -10.26
C ASP A 25 12.71 5.89 -10.21
N ASN A 26 12.78 5.33 -11.42
CA ASN A 26 13.47 4.11 -11.82
C ASN A 26 13.39 2.93 -10.85
N ASP A 27 12.47 2.02 -11.14
CA ASP A 27 12.44 0.64 -10.64
C ASP A 27 13.86 0.05 -10.73
N PRO A 28 14.60 0.03 -9.60
CA PRO A 28 15.91 -0.59 -9.58
C PRO A 28 15.64 -2.08 -9.62
N ASP A 29 16.24 -2.79 -10.59
CA ASP A 29 16.25 -4.25 -10.64
C ASP A 29 16.26 -4.82 -9.23
N VAL A 30 15.16 -5.45 -8.79
CA VAL A 30 15.01 -5.90 -7.40
C VAL A 30 16.25 -6.71 -7.04
N LEU A 31 17.09 -6.13 -6.18
CA LEU A 31 18.34 -6.75 -5.80
C LEU A 31 17.98 -7.75 -4.70
N PRO A 32 18.02 -9.07 -4.96
CA PRO A 32 17.48 -10.09 -4.05
C PRO A 32 18.24 -10.20 -2.71
N CYS A 33 19.20 -9.31 -2.45
CA CYS A 33 19.98 -9.19 -1.22
C CYS A 33 20.08 -7.75 -0.70
N SER A 34 19.31 -6.81 -1.24
CA SER A 34 19.42 -5.42 -0.83
C SER A 34 18.95 -5.22 0.61
N THR A 35 19.72 -4.48 1.39
CA THR A 35 19.31 -4.00 2.70
C THR A 35 18.43 -2.75 2.61
N ALA A 36 18.25 -2.18 1.42
CA ALA A 36 17.42 -1.01 1.15
C ALA A 36 15.99 -1.37 0.72
N TRP A 37 15.54 -2.60 0.99
CA TRP A 37 14.19 -3.11 0.70
C TRP A 37 13.06 -2.15 1.11
N ALA A 38 13.21 -1.40 2.22
CA ALA A 38 12.21 -0.41 2.64
C ALA A 38 12.04 0.77 1.66
N THR A 39 13.11 1.16 0.95
CA THR A 39 13.06 2.16 -0.12
C THR A 39 12.61 1.53 -1.43
N GLU A 40 13.06 0.30 -1.71
CA GLU A 40 12.74 -0.41 -2.94
C GLU A 40 11.27 -0.84 -3.01
N LEU A 41 10.64 -1.12 -1.87
CA LEU A 41 9.22 -1.48 -1.76
C LEU A 41 8.29 -0.29 -1.49
N HIS A 42 8.81 0.94 -1.63
CA HIS A 42 8.07 2.13 -1.25
C HIS A 42 6.79 2.32 -2.09
N ASP A 43 6.86 1.97 -3.37
CA ASP A 43 5.73 2.08 -4.29
C ASP A 43 4.60 1.11 -3.93
N GLU A 44 4.93 -0.13 -3.61
CA GLU A 44 3.99 -1.17 -3.18
C GLU A 44 3.36 -0.83 -1.81
N ILE A 45 4.16 -0.33 -0.87
CA ILE A 45 3.65 0.14 0.44
C ILE A 45 2.66 1.29 0.26
N ASN A 46 2.97 2.24 -0.62
CA ASN A 46 2.06 3.35 -0.93
C ASN A 46 0.78 2.86 -1.63
N ALA A 47 0.90 1.88 -2.53
CA ALA A 47 -0.24 1.27 -3.20
C ALA A 47 -1.18 0.58 -2.21
N VAL A 48 -0.64 -0.20 -1.26
CA VAL A 48 -1.41 -0.81 -0.16
C VAL A 48 -2.12 0.26 0.67
N ALA A 49 -1.42 1.33 1.08
CA ALA A 49 -2.01 2.39 1.89
C ALA A 49 -3.15 3.13 1.17
N ALA A 50 -2.99 3.39 -0.14
CA ALA A 50 -4.00 3.99 -0.98
C ALA A 50 -5.23 3.09 -1.13
N ALA A 51 -5.02 1.80 -1.44
CA ALA A 51 -6.11 0.83 -1.59
C ALA A 51 -6.86 0.59 -0.26
N ALA A 52 -6.14 0.55 0.86
CA ALA A 52 -6.73 0.41 2.19
C ALA A 52 -7.61 1.62 2.54
N THR A 53 -7.15 2.82 2.19
CA THR A 53 -7.94 4.05 2.38
C THR A 53 -9.20 4.03 1.49
N ALA A 54 -9.08 3.59 0.23
CA ALA A 54 -10.22 3.48 -0.67
C ALA A 54 -11.27 2.49 -0.15
N PHE A 55 -10.83 1.31 0.31
CA PHE A 55 -11.72 0.32 0.92
C PHE A 55 -12.37 0.81 2.21
N ALA A 56 -11.63 1.51 3.07
CA ALA A 56 -12.18 2.10 4.30
C ALA A 56 -13.23 3.20 4.04
N LEU A 57 -13.16 3.87 2.89
CA LEU A 57 -14.14 4.87 2.47
C LEU A 57 -15.37 4.24 1.78
N ASP A 58 -15.17 3.12 1.09
CA ASP A 58 -16.21 2.34 0.42
C ASP A 58 -15.84 0.86 0.40
N GLU A 59 -16.54 0.06 1.22
CA GLU A 59 -16.30 -1.39 1.37
C GLU A 59 -16.92 -2.22 0.23
N SER A 60 -16.91 -1.69 -0.98
CA SER A 60 -17.39 -2.38 -2.17
C SER A 60 -16.47 -3.54 -2.56
N ALA A 61 -17.02 -4.52 -3.29
CA ALA A 61 -16.25 -5.66 -3.79
C ALA A 61 -15.08 -5.23 -4.71
N GLU A 62 -15.25 -4.12 -5.45
CA GLU A 62 -14.20 -3.56 -6.29
C GLU A 62 -13.01 -3.06 -5.45
N ASN A 63 -13.27 -2.28 -4.40
CA ASN A 63 -12.21 -1.79 -3.52
C ASN A 63 -11.57 -2.91 -2.69
N CYS A 64 -12.33 -3.94 -2.30
CA CYS A 64 -11.75 -5.13 -1.68
C CYS A 64 -10.77 -5.84 -2.62
N ASN A 65 -11.16 -6.05 -3.88
CA ASN A 65 -10.28 -6.67 -4.86
C ASN A 65 -9.04 -5.83 -5.15
N ALA A 66 -9.18 -4.50 -5.18
CA ALA A 66 -8.04 -3.58 -5.32
C ALA A 66 -7.08 -3.67 -4.13
N LEU A 67 -7.62 -3.80 -2.91
CA LEU A 67 -6.82 -4.01 -1.69
C LEU A 67 -6.08 -5.35 -1.71
N LYS A 68 -6.76 -6.44 -2.09
CA LYS A 68 -6.14 -7.76 -2.28
C LYS A 68 -4.99 -7.72 -3.28
N ALA A 69 -5.23 -7.09 -4.43
CA ALA A 69 -4.22 -6.95 -5.47
C ALA A 69 -2.99 -6.17 -4.96
N ALA A 70 -3.19 -5.03 -4.30
CA ALA A 70 -2.08 -4.24 -3.76
C ALA A 70 -1.24 -5.00 -2.72
N TYR A 71 -1.88 -5.78 -1.84
CA TYR A 71 -1.13 -6.65 -0.92
C TYR A 71 -0.40 -7.79 -1.63
N GLN A 72 -1.02 -8.39 -2.65
CA GLN A 72 -0.37 -9.44 -3.43
C GLN A 72 0.87 -8.90 -4.16
N ASP A 73 0.77 -7.71 -4.76
CA ASP A 73 1.89 -7.06 -5.44
C ASP A 73 3.05 -6.78 -4.45
N TYR A 74 2.74 -6.32 -3.23
CA TYR A 74 3.74 -6.15 -2.17
C TYR A 74 4.41 -7.48 -1.76
N ILE A 75 3.65 -8.56 -1.59
CA ILE A 75 4.18 -9.89 -1.28
C ILE A 75 5.05 -10.41 -2.43
N ASP A 76 4.61 -10.21 -3.68
CA ASP A 76 5.35 -10.63 -4.86
C ASP A 76 6.67 -9.88 -4.97
N ALA A 77 6.70 -8.59 -4.65
CA ALA A 77 7.91 -7.78 -4.58
C ALA A 77 8.86 -8.23 -3.45
N LEU A 78 8.34 -8.85 -2.38
CA LEU A 78 9.17 -9.45 -1.32
C LEU A 78 9.83 -10.77 -1.75
N LYS A 79 9.21 -11.57 -2.63
CA LYS A 79 9.71 -12.92 -2.99
C LYS A 79 11.19 -12.98 -3.39
N PRO A 80 11.74 -12.05 -4.20
CA PRO A 80 13.16 -12.07 -4.59
C PRO A 80 14.14 -12.03 -3.40
N TYR A 81 13.80 -11.31 -2.32
CA TYR A 81 14.68 -11.18 -1.14
C TYR A 81 14.88 -12.51 -0.40
N GLY A 82 13.94 -13.45 -0.55
CA GLY A 82 14.05 -14.82 -0.04
C GLY A 82 15.13 -15.67 -0.72
N ASN A 83 15.61 -15.23 -1.88
CA ASN A 83 16.70 -15.88 -2.61
C ASN A 83 18.07 -15.27 -2.30
N CYS A 84 18.18 -14.44 -1.26
CA CYS A 84 19.47 -13.89 -0.89
C CYS A 84 20.45 -15.00 -0.45
N ALA A 85 21.68 -14.98 -0.98
CA ALA A 85 22.70 -15.98 -0.64
C ALA A 85 23.05 -16.03 0.86
N THR A 86 22.82 -14.93 1.59
CA THR A 86 23.04 -14.87 3.05
C THR A 86 21.85 -15.38 3.85
N LEU A 87 20.67 -15.53 3.24
CA LEU A 87 19.48 -16.08 3.87
C LEU A 87 19.49 -17.60 3.73
N THR A 88 19.85 -18.31 4.80
CA THR A 88 20.08 -19.76 4.77
C THR A 88 19.50 -20.45 6.00
N GLY A 89 19.41 -21.79 5.95
CA GLY A 89 18.96 -22.59 7.09
C GLY A 89 17.56 -22.21 7.56
N GLN A 90 17.42 -22.01 8.87
CA GLN A 90 16.14 -21.66 9.49
C GLN A 90 15.61 -20.30 9.04
N ASP A 91 16.47 -19.30 8.83
CA ASP A 91 16.04 -17.96 8.42
C ASP A 91 15.34 -17.96 7.06
N ARG A 92 15.80 -18.82 6.13
CA ARG A 92 15.13 -19.01 4.84
C ARG A 92 13.80 -19.72 4.98
N ALA A 93 13.71 -20.70 5.88
CA ALA A 93 12.47 -21.41 6.15
C ALA A 93 11.43 -20.47 6.79
N ASP A 94 11.84 -19.65 7.76
CA ASP A 94 11.00 -18.66 8.42
C ASP A 94 10.55 -17.58 7.44
N TRP A 95 11.42 -17.15 6.52
CA TRP A 95 11.06 -16.24 5.44
C TRP A 95 9.96 -16.81 4.54
N GLN A 96 10.15 -18.03 4.03
CA GLN A 96 9.15 -18.67 3.17
C GLN A 96 7.83 -18.83 3.91
N LYS A 97 7.89 -19.26 5.18
CA LYS A 97 6.70 -19.39 6.02
C LYS A 97 5.97 -18.05 6.19
N ALA A 98 6.70 -16.95 6.40
CA ALA A 98 6.11 -15.63 6.53
C ALA A 98 5.43 -15.17 5.23
N LEU A 99 6.01 -15.49 4.06
CA LEU A 99 5.36 -15.25 2.76
C LEU A 99 4.08 -16.07 2.62
N ASP A 100 4.13 -17.36 2.95
CA ASP A 100 2.97 -18.26 2.85
C ASP A 100 1.83 -17.81 3.79
N GLU A 101 2.16 -17.40 5.01
CA GLU A 101 1.21 -16.83 5.97
C GLU A 101 0.60 -15.52 5.45
N ALA A 102 1.42 -14.62 4.87
CA ALA A 102 0.93 -13.38 4.29
C ALA A 102 -0.01 -13.62 3.09
N GLU A 103 0.32 -14.57 2.20
CA GLU A 103 -0.56 -14.95 1.07
C GLU A 103 -1.90 -15.51 1.56
N ALA A 104 -1.87 -16.33 2.62
CA ALA A 104 -3.08 -16.85 3.25
C ALA A 104 -3.93 -15.73 3.89
N ASP A 105 -3.30 -14.78 4.56
CA ASP A 105 -3.97 -13.62 5.14
C ASP A 105 -4.63 -12.77 4.06
N VAL A 106 -3.94 -12.52 2.94
CA VAL A 106 -4.48 -11.79 1.77
C VAL A 106 -5.68 -12.51 1.13
N ALA A 107 -5.71 -13.83 1.15
CA ALA A 107 -6.89 -14.58 0.69
C ALA A 107 -8.11 -14.36 1.60
N SER A 108 -7.88 -13.96 2.86
CA SER A 108 -8.91 -13.82 3.91
C SER A 108 -9.30 -12.38 4.24
N ILE A 109 -8.53 -11.37 3.81
CA ILE A 109 -8.94 -9.96 3.93
C ILE A 109 -10.18 -9.74 3.06
N CYS A 110 -11.20 -9.06 3.60
CA CYS A 110 -12.50 -8.81 2.96
C CYS A 110 -13.15 -10.01 2.22
#